data_AF-A0A1J3EES2-F1
#
_entry.id   AF-A0A1J3EES2-F1
#
_cell.length_a   1.000
_cell.length_b   1.000
_cell.length_c   1.000
_cell.angle_alpha   90.00
_cell.angle_beta   90.00
_cell.angle_gamma   90.00
#
_symmetry.space_group_name_H-M   'P 1'
#
loop_
_entity.id
_entity.type
_entity.pdbx_description
1 polymer ?
#
loop_
_entity_poly.entity_id
_entity_poly.type
_entity_poly.pdbx_seq_one_letter_code
_entity_poly.pdbx_strand_id
1 'polypeptide(L)'
;SFFKFELFHLTMSLSQTNFLTCSFLSSSNDLRIPYSRAILSYPRHQTHRILCAAKRTGKRRYPSERKKLRTEQKEAVAKVKNKLEGVWRLSKLGVPVGDDPGKDSLGISPGLLQAIAKVIEFPVASMLPEEAFSVIRKSFDARKILKEAKFVYTVDLDVKTLLELEPRAHDFIFRLEPKVGLVEHL
;
A
#
# COMPACT_ATOMS: atom_id res chain seq x y z
N SER A 1 30.11 -57.32 -0.63
CA SER A 1 30.95 -56.18 -0.19
C SER A 1 30.07 -55.28 0.68
N PHE A 2 30.02 -55.54 1.99
CA PHE A 2 30.82 -54.89 3.03
C PHE A 2 30.53 -53.39 3.20
N PHE A 3 29.76 -53.10 4.27
CA PHE A 3 29.83 -51.99 5.24
C PHE A 3 30.44 -50.65 4.81
N LYS A 4 29.76 -49.52 5.11
CA LYS A 4 29.92 -48.83 6.41
C LYS A 4 28.92 -47.68 6.63
N PHE A 5 28.35 -47.68 7.84
CA PHE A 5 27.69 -46.58 8.52
C PHE A 5 28.71 -45.56 9.04
N GLU A 6 28.35 -44.28 9.05
CA GLU A 6 28.84 -43.20 9.95
C GLU A 6 27.79 -42.07 9.80
N LEU A 7 26.82 -41.86 10.69
CA LEU A 7 26.84 -41.45 12.10
C LEU A 7 27.84 -40.33 12.41
N PHE A 8 27.36 -39.08 12.38
CA PHE A 8 27.86 -38.03 13.27
C PHE A 8 26.67 -37.30 13.90
N HIS A 9 26.53 -37.53 15.20
CA HIS A 9 25.80 -36.70 16.15
C HIS A 9 26.53 -35.35 16.28
N LEU A 10 25.78 -34.25 16.36
CA LEU A 10 26.19 -33.10 17.17
C LEU A 10 24.96 -32.38 17.73
N THR A 11 25.08 -32.11 19.02
CA THR A 11 24.04 -31.87 20.01
C THR A 11 23.71 -30.38 20.16
N MET A 12 22.41 -30.13 20.41
CA MET A 12 21.78 -29.11 21.25
C MET A 12 22.60 -27.90 21.75
N SER A 13 22.06 -26.69 21.55
CA SER A 13 22.07 -25.66 22.59
C SER A 13 20.79 -24.81 22.53
N LEU A 14 20.01 -24.90 23.60
CA LEU A 14 18.84 -24.10 23.95
C LEU A 14 19.25 -23.16 25.08
N SER A 15 19.06 -21.86 24.91
CA SER A 15 19.06 -20.88 26.00
C SER A 15 18.05 -19.79 25.62
N GLN A 16 16.79 -19.94 26.01
CA GLN A 16 16.17 -19.51 27.26
C GLN A 16 16.11 -17.98 27.41
N THR A 17 14.87 -17.51 27.34
CA THR A 17 14.37 -16.16 27.58
C THR A 17 14.40 -15.83 29.06
N ASN A 18 14.97 -14.69 29.44
CA ASN A 18 14.81 -14.12 30.78
C ASN A 18 13.62 -13.16 30.78
N PHE A 19 12.52 -13.60 31.37
CA PHE A 19 11.48 -12.74 31.93
C PHE A 19 11.56 -12.83 33.46
N LEU A 20 10.93 -11.83 34.11
CA LEU A 20 10.72 -11.65 35.56
C LEU A 20 11.90 -10.92 36.24
N THR A 21 11.74 -9.93 37.13
CA THR A 21 10.63 -9.65 38.06
C THR A 21 10.84 -8.23 38.62
N CYS A 22 9.80 -7.39 38.68
CA CYS A 22 9.80 -6.20 39.55
C CYS A 22 9.27 -6.61 40.92
N SER A 23 10.14 -6.66 41.92
CA SER A 23 9.79 -6.85 43.32
C SER A 23 9.29 -5.52 43.91
N PHE A 24 8.00 -5.48 44.20
CA PHE A 24 7.43 -4.59 45.21
C PHE A 24 8.00 -4.97 46.59
N LEU A 25 8.51 -4.00 47.33
CA LEU A 25 8.56 -4.06 48.80
C LEU A 25 8.52 -2.63 49.36
N SER A 26 7.50 -2.43 50.18
CA SER A 26 7.18 -1.26 50.99
C SER A 26 8.17 -1.13 52.15
N SER A 27 8.53 0.10 52.53
CA SER A 27 8.95 0.39 53.90
C SER A 27 8.58 1.82 54.28
N SER A 28 7.67 1.90 55.23
CA SER A 28 7.12 3.10 55.87
C SER A 28 8.16 3.72 56.80
N ASN A 29 8.16 5.06 56.92
CA ASN A 29 8.41 5.73 58.20
C ASN A 29 7.89 7.18 58.16
N ASP A 30 6.95 7.47 59.05
CA ASP A 30 6.35 8.77 59.32
C ASP A 30 7.32 9.69 60.06
N LEU A 31 7.54 10.90 59.54
CA LEU A 31 7.93 12.06 60.35
C LEU A 31 7.13 13.29 59.89
N ARG A 32 6.19 13.71 60.74
CA ARG A 32 5.40 14.93 60.58
C ARG A 32 6.22 16.15 61.02
N ILE A 33 6.28 17.20 60.18
CA ILE A 33 6.58 18.58 60.59
C ILE A 33 5.55 19.52 59.93
N PRO A 34 5.01 20.54 60.63
CA PRO A 34 3.82 21.29 60.22
C PRO A 34 4.12 22.61 59.48
N TYR A 35 3.24 22.94 58.52
CA TYR A 35 2.88 24.27 57.92
C TYR A 35 4.01 25.27 57.55
N SER A 36 4.11 25.71 56.28
CA SER A 36 3.34 26.85 55.75
C SER A 36 3.33 26.92 54.21
N ARG A 37 2.25 27.48 53.66
CA ARG A 37 1.86 27.50 52.24
C ARG A 37 2.89 28.15 51.29
N ALA A 38 3.17 27.45 50.19
CA ALA A 38 3.34 28.09 48.89
C ALA A 38 2.35 27.43 47.92
N ILE A 39 1.22 28.09 47.66
CA ILE A 39 0.35 27.69 46.54
C ILE A 39 1.12 28.10 45.29
N LEU A 40 1.84 27.15 44.70
CA LEU A 40 2.38 27.33 43.36
C LEU A 40 1.17 27.42 42.42
N SER A 41 0.87 28.65 41.99
CA SER A 41 -0.05 28.89 40.88
C SER A 41 0.58 28.32 39.63
N TYR A 42 0.23 27.08 39.30
CA TYR A 42 0.60 26.49 38.02
C TYR A 42 -0.02 27.35 36.92
N PRO A 43 0.75 27.84 35.93
CA PRO A 43 0.16 28.48 34.79
C PRO A 43 -0.79 27.47 34.14
N ARG A 44 -2.08 27.81 34.12
CA ARG A 44 -3.12 27.00 33.48
C ARG A 44 -2.70 26.84 32.03
N HIS A 45 -2.20 25.66 31.67
CA HIS A 45 -1.93 25.34 30.28
C HIS A 45 -3.23 25.56 29.51
N GLN A 46 -3.23 26.59 28.66
CA GLN A 46 -4.32 26.86 27.75
C GLN A 46 -4.38 25.64 26.84
N THR A 47 -5.32 24.74 27.13
CA THR A 47 -5.51 23.54 26.32
C THR A 47 -5.93 24.04 24.95
N HIS A 48 -5.02 23.95 23.97
CA HIS A 48 -5.37 24.12 22.58
C HIS A 48 -6.55 23.19 22.33
N ARG A 49 -7.72 23.77 22.02
CA ARG A 49 -8.89 23.01 21.62
C ARG A 49 -8.47 22.25 20.37
N ILE A 50 -8.26 20.94 20.53
CA ILE A 50 -8.10 20.04 19.39
C ILE A 50 -9.46 20.05 18.68
N LEU A 51 -9.62 20.93 17.70
CA LEU A 51 -10.67 20.80 16.71
C LEU A 51 -10.33 19.51 15.98
N CYS A 52 -11.06 18.44 16.26
CA CYS A 52 -10.98 17.19 15.53
C CYS A 52 -11.39 17.45 14.07
N ALA A 53 -10.47 18.00 13.27
CA ALA A 53 -10.58 18.13 11.83
C ALA A 53 -10.36 16.74 11.21
N ALA A 54 -11.26 15.80 11.48
CA ALA A 54 -11.17 14.47 10.91
C ALA A 54 -12.55 13.85 10.85
N LYS A 55 -13.24 14.07 9.72
CA LYS A 55 -14.29 13.14 9.29
C LYS A 55 -13.70 11.74 9.37
N ARG A 56 -14.16 10.89 10.29
CA ARG A 56 -13.64 9.52 10.48
C ARG A 56 -13.83 8.74 9.17
N THR A 57 -12.76 8.56 8.41
CA THR A 57 -12.72 7.84 7.11
C THR A 57 -12.45 6.34 7.27
N GLY A 58 -12.47 5.80 8.49
CA GLY A 58 -12.21 4.38 8.79
C GLY A 58 -13.47 3.54 9.05
N LYS A 59 -13.25 2.28 9.47
CA LYS A 59 -14.25 1.20 9.76
C LYS A 59 -15.37 1.55 10.77
N ARG A 60 -15.46 2.79 11.25
CA ARG A 60 -16.42 3.30 12.25
C ARG A 60 -17.54 4.18 11.67
N ARG A 61 -17.74 4.20 10.35
CA ARG A 61 -18.89 4.91 9.75
C ARG A 61 -20.18 4.13 9.92
N TYR A 62 -21.29 4.84 10.01
CA TYR A 62 -22.61 4.20 9.98
C TYR A 62 -22.83 3.53 8.60
N PRO A 63 -23.53 2.38 8.53
CA PRO A 63 -23.77 1.67 7.26
C PRO A 63 -24.35 2.55 6.15
N SER A 64 -25.22 3.50 6.49
CA SER A 64 -25.82 4.47 5.56
C SER A 64 -24.79 5.44 4.95
N GLU A 65 -23.89 5.99 5.77
CA GLU A 65 -22.82 6.88 5.32
C GLU A 65 -21.84 6.17 4.39
N ARG A 66 -21.50 4.92 4.73
CA ARG A 66 -20.65 4.08 3.87
C ARG A 66 -21.30 3.83 2.51
N LYS A 67 -22.63 3.66 2.46
CA LYS A 67 -23.37 3.51 1.19
C LYS A 67 -23.32 4.80 0.37
N LYS A 68 -23.61 5.95 0.98
CA LYS A 68 -23.57 7.27 0.30
C LYS A 68 -22.21 7.53 -0.33
N LEU A 69 -21.12 7.35 0.41
CA LEU A 69 -19.77 7.58 -0.10
C LEU A 69 -19.37 6.64 -1.24
N ARG A 70 -19.81 5.38 -1.20
CA ARG A 70 -19.59 4.46 -2.32
C ARG A 70 -20.31 4.93 -3.57
N THR A 71 -21.52 5.48 -3.43
CA THR A 71 -22.28 6.05 -4.54
C THR A 71 -21.58 7.31 -5.07
N GLU A 72 -21.22 8.24 -4.19
CA GLU A 72 -20.50 9.48 -4.56
C GLU A 72 -19.18 9.19 -5.29
N GLN A 73 -18.40 8.20 -4.81
CA GLN A 73 -17.18 7.77 -5.49
C GLN A 73 -17.45 7.21 -6.89
N LYS A 74 -18.52 6.43 -7.07
CA LYS A 74 -18.92 5.92 -8.37
C LYS A 74 -19.40 7.03 -9.30
N GLU A 75 -20.15 8.00 -8.78
CA GLU A 75 -20.64 9.15 -9.54
C GLU A 75 -19.50 10.08 -9.97
N ALA A 76 -18.54 10.36 -9.08
CA ALA A 76 -17.36 11.14 -9.42
C ALA A 76 -16.54 10.49 -10.55
N VAL A 77 -16.37 9.17 -10.46
CA VAL A 77 -15.72 8.34 -11.48
C VAL A 77 -16.48 8.38 -12.80
N ALA A 78 -17.81 8.31 -12.78
CA ALA A 78 -18.62 8.39 -14.01
C ALA A 78 -18.59 9.78 -14.69
N LYS A 79 -18.17 10.84 -13.97
CA LYS A 79 -18.22 12.23 -14.45
C LYS A 79 -16.95 12.67 -15.21
N VAL A 80 -16.06 11.76 -15.57
CA VAL A 80 -14.85 12.09 -16.36
C VAL A 80 -15.26 12.60 -17.75
N LYS A 81 -15.09 13.91 -17.98
CA LYS A 81 -15.46 14.58 -19.23
C LYS A 81 -14.36 14.47 -20.29
N ASN A 82 -13.09 14.61 -19.89
CA ASN A 82 -11.94 14.66 -20.81
C ASN A 82 -11.08 13.40 -20.63
N LYS A 83 -11.50 12.28 -21.21
CA LYS A 83 -10.78 10.99 -21.11
C LYS A 83 -9.41 10.97 -21.81
N LEU A 84 -9.28 11.79 -22.85
CA LEU A 84 -8.10 11.84 -23.74
C LEU A 84 -7.04 12.85 -23.26
N GLU A 85 -7.26 13.48 -22.12
CA GLU A 85 -6.34 14.46 -21.53
C GLU A 85 -5.97 14.02 -20.11
N GLY A 86 -4.78 14.42 -19.65
CA GLY A 86 -4.33 14.15 -18.29
C GLY A 86 -3.72 12.75 -18.12
N VAL A 87 -3.79 12.24 -16.89
CA VAL A 87 -3.07 11.03 -16.47
C VAL A 87 -4.05 9.98 -15.97
N TRP A 88 -3.87 8.73 -16.40
CA TRP A 88 -4.60 7.58 -15.88
C TRP A 88 -3.74 6.78 -14.91
N ARG A 89 -4.22 6.60 -13.69
CA ARG A 89 -3.59 5.75 -12.68
C ARG A 89 -4.11 4.33 -12.76
N LEU A 90 -3.26 3.42 -13.18
CA LEU A 90 -3.50 1.99 -13.24
C LEU A 90 -2.97 1.33 -11.98
N SER A 91 -3.84 0.68 -11.23
CA SER A 91 -3.54 0.05 -9.95
C SER A 91 -3.75 -1.46 -10.01
N LYS A 92 -3.12 -2.18 -9.06
CA LYS A 92 -3.26 -3.64 -8.90
C LYS A 92 -2.80 -4.45 -10.12
N LEU A 93 -1.87 -3.90 -10.89
CA LEU A 93 -1.25 -4.60 -12.02
C LEU A 93 -0.37 -5.73 -11.47
N GLY A 94 -0.79 -6.98 -11.70
CA GLY A 94 -0.11 -8.16 -11.18
C GLY A 94 0.84 -8.77 -12.21
N VAL A 95 2.12 -8.84 -11.88
CA VAL A 95 3.16 -9.48 -12.71
C VAL A 95 3.70 -10.71 -11.97
N PRO A 96 3.66 -11.92 -12.55
CA PRO A 96 4.26 -13.11 -11.94
C PRO A 96 5.74 -12.90 -11.64
N VAL A 97 6.26 -13.53 -10.58
CA VAL A 97 7.68 -13.39 -10.21
C VAL A 97 8.64 -13.83 -11.31
N GLY A 98 8.27 -14.82 -12.13
CA GLY A 98 9.11 -15.30 -13.22
C GLY A 98 9.30 -14.29 -14.36
N ASP A 99 8.32 -13.40 -14.55
CA ASP A 99 8.31 -12.41 -15.64
C ASP A 99 8.79 -11.02 -15.18
N ASP A 100 9.14 -10.88 -13.89
CA ASP A 100 9.53 -9.63 -13.28
C ASP A 100 11.06 -9.56 -13.04
N PRO A 101 11.71 -8.41 -13.29
CA PRO A 101 13.14 -8.25 -13.05
C PRO A 101 13.55 -8.26 -11.57
N GLY A 102 12.58 -8.32 -10.64
CA GLY A 102 12.84 -8.46 -9.21
C GLY A 102 12.63 -7.16 -8.44
N LYS A 103 12.69 -7.23 -7.12
CA LYS A 103 12.20 -6.18 -6.19
C LYS A 103 12.75 -4.77 -6.47
N ASP A 104 14.04 -4.64 -6.77
CA ASP A 104 14.72 -3.35 -6.83
C ASP A 104 14.62 -2.67 -8.21
N SER A 105 13.97 -3.33 -9.17
CA SER A 105 13.68 -2.75 -10.48
C SER A 105 12.42 -1.86 -10.43
N LEU A 106 12.58 -0.61 -10.84
CA LEU A 106 11.48 0.36 -11.03
C LEU A 106 11.19 0.64 -12.51
N GLY A 107 11.98 0.05 -13.42
CA GLY A 107 11.77 0.16 -14.85
C GLY A 107 10.54 -0.61 -15.31
N ILE A 108 10.10 -0.31 -16.52
CA ILE A 108 8.98 -0.98 -17.15
C ILE A 108 9.48 -2.30 -17.73
N SER A 109 8.95 -3.40 -17.21
CA SER A 109 9.28 -4.74 -17.69
C SER A 109 8.29 -5.19 -18.77
N PRO A 110 8.66 -6.14 -19.65
CA PRO A 110 7.73 -6.70 -20.63
C PRO A 110 6.51 -7.35 -19.96
N GLY A 111 6.69 -7.99 -18.80
CA GLY A 111 5.59 -8.52 -18.00
C GLY A 111 4.64 -7.44 -17.49
N LEU A 112 5.16 -6.28 -17.10
CA LEU A 112 4.36 -5.13 -16.71
C LEU A 112 3.60 -4.52 -17.89
N LEU A 113 4.24 -4.35 -19.05
CA LEU A 113 3.56 -3.91 -20.29
C LEU A 113 2.41 -4.84 -20.65
N GLN A 114 2.60 -6.16 -20.50
CA GLN A 114 1.53 -7.11 -20.75
C GLN A 114 0.37 -6.96 -19.77
N ALA A 115 0.65 -6.71 -18.49
CA ALA A 115 -0.39 -6.43 -17.50
C ALA A 115 -1.13 -5.13 -17.80
N ILE A 116 -0.42 -4.09 -18.24
CA ILE A 116 -1.00 -2.80 -18.66
C ILE A 116 -1.91 -2.99 -19.87
N ALA A 117 -1.41 -3.63 -20.93
CA ALA A 117 -2.15 -3.89 -22.17
C ALA A 117 -3.47 -4.62 -21.89
N LYS A 118 -3.47 -5.60 -20.97
CA LYS A 118 -4.69 -6.28 -20.52
C LYS A 118 -5.71 -5.35 -19.86
N VAL A 119 -5.26 -4.36 -19.10
CA VAL A 119 -6.15 -3.41 -18.41
C VAL A 119 -6.75 -2.36 -19.36
N ILE A 120 -5.96 -1.89 -20.32
CA ILE A 120 -6.43 -0.95 -21.35
C ILE A 120 -7.07 -1.65 -22.57
N GLU A 121 -7.17 -2.98 -22.54
CA GLU A 121 -7.69 -3.83 -23.62
C GLU A 121 -6.94 -3.65 -24.96
N PHE A 122 -5.65 -3.32 -24.89
CA PHE A 122 -4.79 -3.14 -26.06
C PHE A 122 -4.27 -4.48 -26.57
N PRO A 123 -4.28 -4.73 -27.89
CA PRO A 123 -4.05 -6.06 -28.45
C PRO A 123 -2.60 -6.56 -28.30
N VAL A 124 -1.61 -5.67 -28.41
CA VAL A 124 -0.19 -6.05 -28.47
C VAL A 124 0.63 -5.23 -27.49
N ALA A 125 1.05 -5.85 -26.38
CA ALA A 125 1.77 -5.15 -25.32
C ALA A 125 3.10 -4.51 -25.76
N SER A 126 3.82 -5.14 -26.71
CA SER A 126 5.12 -4.65 -27.19
C SER A 126 5.05 -3.42 -28.08
N MET A 127 3.84 -3.02 -28.52
CA MET A 127 3.67 -1.77 -29.26
C MET A 127 3.43 -0.58 -28.34
N LEU A 128 3.24 -0.79 -27.03
CA LEU A 128 3.05 0.30 -26.11
C LEU A 128 4.40 0.96 -25.78
N PRO A 129 4.51 2.30 -25.89
CA PRO A 129 5.73 3.02 -25.57
C PRO A 129 5.97 2.99 -24.07
N GLU A 130 7.16 2.60 -23.64
CA GLU A 130 7.54 2.59 -22.23
C GLU A 130 7.58 4.02 -21.66
N GLU A 131 7.91 5.01 -22.47
CA GLU A 131 8.05 6.42 -22.08
C GLU A 131 6.75 7.03 -21.55
N ALA A 132 5.59 6.49 -21.96
CA ALA A 132 4.30 6.98 -21.53
C ALA A 132 3.89 6.52 -20.11
N PHE A 133 4.66 5.61 -19.51
CA PHE A 133 4.33 5.02 -18.22
C PHE A 133 5.33 5.41 -17.14
N SER A 134 4.83 5.62 -15.92
CA SER A 134 5.64 5.91 -14.75
C SER A 134 5.25 5.03 -13.58
N VAL A 135 6.19 4.25 -13.05
CA VAL A 135 5.95 3.38 -11.90
C VAL A 135 5.96 4.21 -10.61
N ILE A 136 4.82 4.24 -9.92
CA ILE A 136 4.67 5.00 -8.68
C ILE A 136 5.00 4.12 -7.48
N ARG A 137 4.51 2.88 -7.52
CA ARG A 137 4.61 1.94 -6.41
C ARG A 137 4.78 0.54 -6.96
N LYS A 138 5.70 -0.19 -6.36
CA LYS A 138 5.90 -1.62 -6.54
C LYS A 138 5.79 -2.29 -5.18
N SER A 139 5.11 -3.43 -5.13
CA SER A 139 4.98 -4.23 -3.92
C SER A 139 5.01 -5.70 -4.28
N PHE A 140 5.42 -6.55 -3.35
CA PHE A 140 5.46 -7.99 -3.54
C PHE A 140 4.32 -8.65 -2.73
N ASP A 141 3.46 -9.42 -3.40
CA ASP A 141 2.40 -10.19 -2.74
C ASP A 141 2.90 -11.61 -2.44
N ALA A 142 3.28 -11.84 -1.17
CA ALA A 142 3.89 -13.07 -0.67
C ALA A 142 2.89 -14.07 -0.04
N ARG A 143 1.58 -13.94 -0.32
CA ARG A 143 0.56 -14.80 0.31
C ARG A 143 0.77 -16.27 -0.06
N LYS A 144 0.76 -17.14 0.95
CA LYS A 144 1.19 -18.54 0.89
C LYS A 144 0.20 -19.47 0.14
N ILE A 145 0.79 -20.34 -0.70
CA ILE A 145 0.41 -21.72 -1.07
C ILE A 145 -0.61 -21.94 -2.21
N LEU A 146 -1.63 -21.11 -2.40
CA LEU A 146 -2.66 -21.36 -3.45
C LEU A 146 -2.60 -20.43 -4.66
N LYS A 147 -1.81 -19.35 -4.61
CA LYS A 147 -1.65 -18.40 -5.72
C LYS A 147 -0.18 -18.20 -6.01
N GLU A 148 0.14 -18.07 -7.30
CA GLU A 148 1.47 -17.68 -7.75
C GLU A 148 1.88 -16.35 -7.10
N ALA A 149 3.10 -16.31 -6.57
CA ALA A 149 3.67 -15.08 -6.06
C ALA A 149 3.77 -14.05 -7.19
N LYS A 150 3.44 -12.80 -6.90
CA LYS A 150 3.41 -11.74 -7.91
C LYS A 150 3.82 -10.39 -7.35
N PHE A 151 4.41 -9.58 -8.21
CA PHE A 151 4.58 -8.17 -7.98
C PHE A 151 3.30 -7.42 -8.34
N VAL A 152 2.93 -6.46 -7.49
CA VAL A 152 1.77 -5.61 -7.68
C VAL A 152 2.24 -4.19 -7.88
N TYR A 153 1.91 -3.64 -9.04
CA TYR A 153 2.29 -2.32 -9.48
C TYR A 153 1.13 -1.34 -9.43
N THR A 154 1.50 -0.08 -9.21
CA THR A 154 0.70 1.10 -9.53
C THR A 154 1.52 1.96 -10.48
N VAL A 155 0.93 2.26 -11.64
CA VAL A 155 1.56 2.95 -12.76
C VAL A 155 0.67 4.13 -13.15
N ASP A 156 1.29 5.27 -13.41
CA ASP A 156 0.65 6.41 -14.07
C ASP A 156 0.89 6.30 -15.58
N LEU A 157 -0.16 6.50 -16.37
CA LEU A 157 -0.17 6.55 -17.82
C LEU A 157 -0.42 8.00 -18.23
N ASP A 158 0.53 8.62 -18.89
CA ASP A 158 0.33 9.93 -19.52
C ASP A 158 -0.26 9.75 -20.92
N VAL A 159 -1.50 10.24 -21.10
CA VAL A 159 -2.23 10.08 -22.36
C VAL A 159 -1.56 10.87 -23.47
N LYS A 160 -0.98 12.02 -23.15
CA LYS A 160 -0.46 12.92 -24.17
C LYS A 160 0.75 12.30 -24.87
N THR A 161 1.72 11.83 -24.08
CA THR A 161 2.89 11.11 -24.58
C THR A 161 2.52 9.79 -25.25
N LEU A 162 1.54 9.05 -24.71
CA LEU A 162 1.05 7.83 -25.35
C LEU A 162 0.49 8.09 -26.75
N LEU A 163 -0.36 9.12 -26.93
CA LEU A 163 -0.99 9.41 -28.22
C LEU A 163 -0.02 10.05 -29.22
N GLU A 164 1.00 10.77 -28.74
CA GLU A 164 2.07 11.32 -29.59
C GLU A 164 2.93 10.20 -30.19
N LEU A 165 3.22 9.14 -29.41
CA LEU A 165 4.04 8.01 -29.85
C LEU A 165 3.21 6.94 -30.59
N GLU A 166 2.03 6.61 -30.07
CA GLU A 166 1.14 5.59 -30.62
C GLU A 166 -0.28 6.12 -30.81
N PRO A 167 -0.56 6.81 -31.95
CA PRO A 167 -1.88 7.36 -32.24
C PRO A 167 -3.00 6.32 -32.28
N ARG A 168 -2.67 5.04 -32.53
CA ARG A 168 -3.63 3.93 -32.55
C ARG A 168 -4.22 3.62 -31.17
N ALA A 169 -3.54 4.01 -30.10
CA ALA A 169 -4.03 3.85 -28.74
C ALA A 169 -5.28 4.70 -28.44
N HIS A 170 -5.56 5.72 -29.27
CA HIS A 170 -6.69 6.63 -29.12
C HIS A 170 -8.02 5.93 -28.84
N ASP A 171 -8.37 4.93 -29.65
CA ASP A 171 -9.65 4.24 -29.53
C ASP A 171 -9.77 3.44 -28.23
N PHE A 172 -8.65 2.91 -27.74
CA PHE A 172 -8.59 2.15 -26.49
C PHE A 172 -8.74 3.07 -25.28
N ILE A 173 -8.07 4.23 -25.29
CA ILE A 173 -8.20 5.22 -24.23
C ILE A 173 -9.60 5.84 -24.21
N PHE A 174 -10.21 6.07 -25.39
CA PHE A 174 -11.56 6.59 -25.48
C PHE A 174 -12.60 5.62 -24.87
N ARG A 175 -12.43 4.32 -25.13
CA ARG A 175 -13.27 3.24 -24.59
C ARG A 175 -12.98 2.95 -23.12
N LEU A 176 -11.82 3.35 -22.61
CA LEU A 176 -11.43 3.12 -21.22
C LEU A 176 -12.46 3.74 -20.27
N GLU A 177 -12.89 2.94 -19.30
CA GLU A 177 -13.83 3.35 -18.26
C GLU A 177 -13.13 3.43 -16.91
N PRO A 178 -13.29 4.54 -16.18
CA PRO A 178 -12.71 4.68 -14.87
C PRO A 178 -13.40 3.72 -13.88
N LYS A 179 -12.60 2.99 -13.11
CA LYS A 179 -13.01 1.98 -12.13
C LYS A 179 -12.24 2.21 -10.84
N VAL A 180 -12.96 2.55 -9.76
CA VAL A 180 -12.38 2.86 -8.43
C VAL A 180 -11.38 1.77 -8.00
N GLY A 181 -10.14 2.18 -7.72
CA GLY A 181 -9.06 1.33 -7.25
C GLY A 181 -8.52 0.33 -8.28
N LEU A 182 -8.78 0.54 -9.57
CA LEU A 182 -8.14 -0.19 -10.68
C LEU A 182 -7.67 0.79 -11.76
N VAL A 183 -8.55 1.65 -12.26
CA VAL A 183 -8.28 2.61 -13.34
C VAL A 183 -8.89 3.94 -12.91
N GLU A 184 -8.06 4.91 -12.51
CA GLU A 184 -8.52 6.21 -12.03
C GLU A 184 -7.99 7.31 -12.95
N HIS A 185 -8.84 8.26 -13.30
CA HIS A 185 -8.45 9.45 -14.06
C HIS A 185 -8.14 10.58 -13.07
N LEU A 186 -6.98 11.22 -13.20
CA LEU A 186 -6.45 12.22 -12.26
C LEU A 186 -6.54 13.64 -12.80
#